data_AF-A0A5F2HUQ8-F1
#
_entry.id   AF-A0A5F2HUQ8-F1
#
_cell.length_a   1.000
_cell.length_b   1.000
_cell.length_c   1.000
_cell.angle_alpha   90.00
_cell.angle_beta   90.00
_cell.angle_gamma   90.00
#
_symmetry.space_group_name_H-M   'P 1'
#
loop_
_entity.id
_entity.type
_entity.pdbx_description
1 polymer ?
#
loop_
_entity_poly.entity_id
_entity_poly.type
_entity_poly.pdbx_seq_one_letter_code
_entity_poly.pdbx_strand_id
1 'polypeptide(L)'
;VVFWGTDKGEIKRADDVKFTQNFARSMSLADALDPKNILCYEMNGTGLPADNGFPLRLIAPGWYGIANVKWLKRIEVRDQRFVNQFMGRDYVTLREE
;
A
#
# COMPACT_ATOMS: atom_id res chain seq x y z
N VAL A 1 -1.93 7.65 7.31
CA VAL A 1 -3.07 6.79 6.93
C VAL A 1 -2.53 5.52 6.28
N VAL A 2 -3.01 4.35 6.72
CA VAL A 2 -2.57 3.02 6.26
C VAL A 2 -3.64 2.43 5.34
N PHE A 3 -3.22 1.91 4.20
CA PHE A 3 -4.04 1.24 3.19
C PHE A 3 -3.65 -0.23 3.16
N TRP A 4 -4.62 -1.11 3.40
CA TRP A 4 -4.42 -2.55 3.51
C TRP A 4 -5.01 -3.26 2.30
N GLY A 5 -4.17 -4.07 1.63
CA GLY A 5 -4.59 -5.00 0.60
C GLY A 5 -5.13 -6.30 1.19
N THR A 6 -5.86 -7.05 0.36
CA THR A 6 -6.32 -8.40 0.70
C THR A 6 -5.23 -9.45 0.51
N ASP A 7 -4.25 -9.17 -0.35
CA ASP A 7 -3.12 -10.03 -0.62
C ASP A 7 -2.22 -10.20 0.60
N LYS A 8 -1.55 -11.35 0.63
CA LYS A 8 -0.73 -11.80 1.74
C LYS A 8 0.59 -12.31 1.21
N GLY A 9 1.66 -11.96 1.90
CA GLY A 9 2.99 -12.52 1.69
C GLY A 9 3.48 -13.25 2.93
N GLU A 10 4.37 -14.22 2.73
CA GLU A 10 5.19 -14.76 3.81
C GLU A 10 6.35 -13.82 4.06
N ILE A 11 6.50 -13.37 5.30
CA ILE A 11 7.66 -12.61 5.76
C ILE A 11 8.47 -13.49 6.69
N LYS A 12 9.79 -13.52 6.48
CA LYS A 12 10.74 -14.17 7.37
C LYS A 12 11.26 -13.15 8.37
N ARG A 13 11.21 -13.51 9.66
CA ARG A 13 11.89 -12.75 10.72
C ARG A 13 13.30 -13.34 10.93
N ALA A 14 14.14 -12.64 11.69
CA ALA A 14 15.54 -12.99 11.93
C ALA A 14 15.76 -14.38 12.59
N ASP A 15 14.71 -14.95 13.17
CA ASP A 15 14.65 -16.27 13.81
C ASP A 15 14.10 -17.37 12.86
N ASP A 16 14.05 -17.12 11.54
CA ASP A 16 13.49 -18.00 10.50
C ASP A 16 11.99 -18.35 10.66
N VAL A 17 11.30 -17.73 11.62
CA VAL A 17 9.87 -17.91 11.78
C VAL A 17 9.14 -17.17 10.67
N LYS A 18 8.31 -17.91 9.94
CA LYS A 18 7.46 -17.39 8.86
C LYS A 18 6.14 -16.90 9.42
N PHE A 19 5.76 -15.67 9.05
CA PHE A 19 4.45 -15.13 9.35
C PHE A 19 3.78 -14.63 8.08
N THR A 20 2.49 -14.92 7.97
CA THR A 20 1.65 -14.38 6.90
C THR A 20 1.23 -12.96 7.26
N GLN A 21 1.63 -11.99 6.44
CA GLN A 21 1.26 -10.59 6.62
C GLN A 21 0.53 -10.07 5.38
N ASN A 22 -0.55 -9.31 5.62
CA ASN A 22 -1.23 -8.58 4.56
C ASN A 22 -0.34 -7.47 4.00
N PHE A 23 -0.38 -7.27 2.69
CA PHE A 23 0.30 -6.13 2.09
C PHE A 23 -0.35 -4.82 2.56
N ALA A 24 0.48 -3.85 2.94
CA ALA A 24 0.01 -2.54 3.34
C ALA A 24 1.07 -1.47 3.10
N ARG A 25 0.60 -0.27 2.78
CA ARG A 25 1.40 0.94 2.66
C ARG A 25 0.73 2.07 3.40
N SER A 26 1.54 3.03 3.83
CA SER A 26 1.02 4.24 4.47
C SER A 26 1.64 5.48 3.84
N MET A 27 0.92 6.58 4.00
CA MET A 27 1.36 7.94 3.68
C MET A 27 0.93 8.87 4.83
N SER A 28 1.43 10.10 4.84
CA SER A 28 1.04 11.08 5.86
C SER A 28 -0.47 11.39 5.76
N LEU A 29 -1.04 12.02 6.80
CA LEU A 29 -2.44 12.44 6.74
C LEU A 29 -2.65 13.50 5.65
N ALA A 30 -1.71 14.43 5.50
CA ALA A 30 -1.76 15.45 4.45
C ALA A 30 -1.74 14.83 3.05
N ASP A 31 -0.82 13.88 2.80
CA ASP A 31 -0.74 13.20 1.50
C ASP A 31 -2.00 12.40 1.20
N ALA A 32 -2.56 11.71 2.20
CA ALA A 32 -3.78 10.92 2.03
C ALA A 32 -5.00 11.78 1.68
N LEU A 33 -5.02 13.03 2.17
CA LEU A 33 -6.07 14.01 1.90
C LEU A 33 -5.85 14.82 0.62
N ASP A 34 -4.78 14.56 -0.14
CA ASP A 34 -4.59 15.19 -1.45
C ASP A 34 -5.79 14.87 -2.36
N PRO A 35 -6.51 15.87 -2.88
CA PRO A 35 -7.69 15.67 -3.72
C PRO A 35 -7.42 14.92 -5.03
N LYS A 36 -6.15 14.77 -5.43
CA LYS A 36 -5.76 13.98 -6.61
C LYS A 36 -5.78 12.47 -6.35
N ASN A 37 -5.78 12.04 -5.08
CA ASN A 37 -5.88 10.63 -4.75
C ASN A 37 -7.27 10.11 -5.07
N ILE A 38 -7.34 8.91 -5.66
CA ILE A 38 -8.61 8.28 -6.00
C ILE A 38 -8.68 6.84 -5.51
N LEU A 39 -9.86 6.44 -5.07
CA LEU A 39 -10.24 5.04 -4.91
C LEU A 39 -10.84 4.58 -6.24
N CYS A 40 -10.03 3.85 -7.00
CA CYS A 40 -10.29 3.48 -8.38
C CYS A 40 -10.99 2.11 -8.42
N TYR A 41 -12.19 2.08 -9.02
CA TYR A 41 -12.97 0.85 -9.30
C TYR A 41 -13.16 0.59 -10.80
N GLU A 42 -12.74 1.54 -11.65
CA GLU A 42 -12.78 1.46 -13.11
C GLU A 42 -11.44 1.92 -13.70
N MET A 43 -11.06 1.31 -14.83
CA MET A 43 -9.84 1.64 -15.56
C MET A 43 -10.16 1.67 -17.06
N ASN A 44 -9.86 2.78 -17.72
CA ASN A 44 -10.07 2.97 -19.16
C ASN A 44 -11.53 2.72 -19.63
N GLY A 45 -12.51 3.15 -18.83
CA GLY A 45 -13.94 3.03 -19.15
C GLY A 45 -14.53 1.64 -18.94
N THR A 46 -13.78 0.69 -18.37
CA THR A 46 -14.27 -0.63 -17.98
C THR A 46 -14.03 -0.89 -16.50
N GLY A 47 -14.74 -1.87 -15.94
CA GLY A 47 -14.50 -2.31 -14.56
C GLY A 47 -13.03 -2.69 -14.35
N LEU A 48 -12.48 -2.34 -13.18
CA LEU A 48 -11.07 -2.58 -12.87
C LEU A 48 -10.72 -4.08 -13.05
N PRO A 49 -9.72 -4.44 -13.85
CA PRO A 49 -9.32 -5.84 -13.99
C PRO A 49 -8.83 -6.45 -12.67
N ALA A 50 -9.01 -7.76 -12.51
CA ALA A 50 -8.63 -8.49 -11.29
C ALA A 50 -7.14 -8.29 -10.92
N ASP A 51 -6.24 -8.44 -11.89
CA ASP A 51 -4.79 -8.28 -11.71
C ASP A 51 -4.39 -6.84 -11.37
N ASN A 52 -5.22 -5.88 -11.79
CA ASN A 52 -5.06 -4.46 -11.54
C ASN A 52 -5.64 -4.03 -10.19
N GLY A 53 -6.34 -4.90 -9.47
CA GLY A 53 -6.77 -4.66 -8.09
C GLY A 53 -8.27 -4.66 -7.85
N PHE A 54 -9.09 -5.26 -8.71
CA PHE A 54 -10.54 -5.41 -8.50
C PHE A 54 -10.88 -5.90 -7.07
N PRO A 55 -11.90 -5.36 -6.38
CA PRO A 55 -12.86 -4.38 -6.87
C PRO A 55 -12.42 -2.93 -6.71
N LEU A 56 -11.34 -2.69 -5.96
CA LEU A 56 -10.95 -1.34 -5.57
C LEU A 56 -9.44 -1.27 -5.33
N ARG A 57 -8.82 -0.20 -5.81
CA ARG A 57 -7.41 0.12 -5.50
C ARG A 57 -7.24 1.60 -5.15
N LEU A 58 -6.14 1.89 -4.48
CA LEU A 58 -5.65 3.27 -4.38
C LEU A 58 -4.88 3.65 -5.65
N ILE A 59 -5.09 4.87 -6.13
CA ILE A 59 -4.20 5.57 -7.06
C ILE A 59 -3.85 6.93 -6.44
N ALA A 60 -2.57 7.11 -6.14
CA ALA A 60 -1.97 8.34 -5.66
C ALA A 60 -1.01 8.88 -6.74
N PRO A 61 -1.44 9.87 -7.55
CA PRO A 61 -0.62 10.41 -8.62
C PRO A 61 0.71 10.96 -8.12
N GLY A 62 1.80 10.71 -8.85
CA GLY A 62 3.16 11.12 -8.48
C GLY A 62 3.89 10.20 -7.50
N TRP A 63 3.20 9.18 -6.95
CA TRP A 63 3.83 8.16 -6.11
C TRP A 63 4.24 6.94 -6.93
N TYR A 64 5.33 6.28 -6.50
CA TYR A 64 5.74 5.00 -7.06
C TYR A 64 4.63 3.95 -6.93
N GLY A 65 4.55 3.05 -7.92
CA GLY A 65 3.48 2.07 -8.07
C GLY A 65 3.19 1.22 -6.84
N ILE A 66 4.19 0.97 -5.99
CA ILE A 66 3.99 0.21 -4.75
C ILE A 66 3.07 0.93 -3.75
N ALA A 67 3.03 2.26 -3.73
CA ALA A 67 2.12 3.01 -2.86
C ALA A 67 0.65 2.82 -3.26
N ASN A 68 0.40 2.46 -4.53
CA ASN A 68 -0.93 2.27 -5.10
C ASN A 68 -1.46 0.87 -4.77
N VAL A 69 -1.85 0.68 -3.50
CA VAL A 69 -2.34 -0.59 -2.95
C VAL A 69 -3.50 -1.15 -3.77
N LYS A 70 -3.34 -2.39 -4.26
CA LYS A 70 -4.36 -3.17 -4.98
C LYS A 70 -5.24 -3.96 -4.00
N TRP A 71 -6.42 -4.38 -4.44
CA TRP A 71 -7.35 -5.21 -3.66
C TRP A 71 -7.65 -4.61 -2.28
N LEU A 72 -7.90 -3.30 -2.27
CA LEU A 72 -8.01 -2.49 -1.07
C LEU A 72 -9.16 -2.98 -0.19
N LYS A 73 -8.83 -3.32 1.05
CA LYS A 73 -9.74 -3.92 2.02
C LYS A 73 -10.05 -3.02 3.20
N ARG A 74 -9.06 -2.24 3.66
CA ARG A 74 -9.19 -1.40 4.85
C ARG A 74 -8.33 -0.16 4.72
N ILE A 75 -8.90 0.98 5.12
CA ILE A 75 -8.18 2.23 5.32
C ILE A 75 -8.20 2.51 6.81
N GLU A 76 -7.04 2.81 7.39
CA GLU A 76 -6.88 2.97 8.84
C GLU A 76 -6.11 4.25 9.14
N VAL A 77 -6.71 5.12 9.95
CA VAL A 77 -6.03 6.30 10.48
C VAL A 77 -5.33 5.89 11.77
N ARG A 78 -4.05 6.24 11.89
CA ARG A 78 -3.22 5.98 13.07
C ARG A 78 -2.53 7.27 13.50
N ASP A 79 -2.30 7.40 14.80
CA ASP A 79 -1.54 8.46 15.44
C ASP A 79 -0.02 8.20 15.41
N GLN A 80 0.39 6.97 15.09
CA GLN A 80 1.79 6.55 14.98
C GLN A 80 2.17 6.12 13.56
N ARG A 81 3.46 6.23 13.24
CA ARG A 81 4.03 5.79 11.95
C ARG A 81 3.83 4.29 11.80
N PHE A 82 3.26 3.88 10.66
CA PHE A 82 3.19 2.48 10.29
C PHE A 82 4.55 2.00 9.77
N VAL A 83 5.03 0.89 10.30
CA VAL A 83 6.30 0.27 9.93
C VAL A 83 6.04 -1.19 9.60
N ASN A 84 6.43 -1.59 8.39
CA ASN A 84 6.50 -2.97 7.94
C ASN A 84 7.76 -3.16 7.08
N GLN A 85 8.00 -4.37 6.57
CA GLN A 85 9.14 -4.65 5.70
C GLN A 85 9.18 -3.71 4.48
N PHE A 86 8.05 -3.53 3.80
CA PHE A 86 7.96 -2.74 2.57
C PHE A 86 8.08 -1.22 2.78
N MET A 87 8.04 -0.72 4.01
CA MET A 87 8.23 0.70 4.34
C MET A 87 9.51 0.97 5.13
N GLY A 88 10.02 -0.02 5.85
CA GLY A 88 11.19 0.11 6.71
C GLY A 88 12.48 -0.48 6.14
N ARG A 89 12.40 -1.38 5.15
CA ARG A 89 13.57 -2.10 4.61
C ARG A 89 13.68 -2.07 3.08
N ASP A 90 12.61 -2.39 2.37
CA ASP A 90 12.75 -2.70 0.93
C ASP A 90 12.59 -1.48 0.01
N TYR A 91 11.76 -0.51 0.40
CA TYR A 91 11.48 0.70 -0.40
C TYR A 91 11.93 1.95 0.32
N VAL A 92 13.17 1.94 0.78
CA VAL A 92 13.85 3.09 1.36
C VAL A 92 15.03 3.47 0.48
N THR A 93 15.22 4.76 0.28
CA THR A 93 16.46 5.25 -0.34
C THR A 93 17.53 5.29 0.73
N LEU A 94 18.56 4.46 0.57
CA LEU A 94 19.78 4.57 1.35
C LEU A 94 20.56 5.76 0.75
N ARG A 95 20.83 6.76 1.58
CA ARG A 95 21.64 7.91 1.19
C ARG A 95 23.05 7.64 1.69
N GLU A 96 23.99 7.41 0.79
CA GLU A 96 25.43 7.48 1.09
C GLU A 96 25.84 8.96 1.05
N GLU A 97 25.63 9.66 2.16
CA GLU A 97 26.33 10.93 2.46
C GLU A 97 27.10 10.75 3.77
#